data_AF-A0A8X6HAU5-F1
#
_entry.id   AF-A0A8X6HAU5-F1
#
_cell.length_a   1.000
_cell.length_b   1.000
_cell.length_c   1.000
_cell.angle_alpha   90.00
_cell.angle_beta   90.00
_cell.angle_gamma   90.00
#
_symmetry.space_group_name_H-M   'P 1'
#
loop_
_entity.id
_entity.type
_entity.pdbx_description
1 polymer ?
#
loop_
_entity_poly.entity_id
_entity_poly.type
_entity_poly.pdbx_seq_one_letter_code
_entity_poly.pdbx_strand_id
1 'polypeptide(L)'
;MAYYNLDPCHFITAADLTWNAGLNYTKAELELFTDVNMYLWIEDNIRGGICYVGKRYSCCNNRFVPETYDAKREETYIIAVDANNLYGYTMTQSLLISNFKFLTASEIKDFNVFNLSANDDVGILFRG
;
A
#
# COMPACT_ATOMS: atom_id res chain seq x y z
N MET A 1 25.91 -1.61 0.21
CA MET A 1 26.20 -2.47 1.38
C MET A 1 26.90 -1.72 2.49
N ALA A 2 28.04 -1.08 2.24
CA ALA A 2 28.72 -0.23 3.23
C ALA A 2 27.79 0.82 3.88
N TYR A 3 26.80 1.33 3.13
CA TYR A 3 25.77 2.24 3.63
C TYR A 3 24.88 1.68 4.75
N TYR A 4 24.50 0.39 4.69
CA TYR A 4 23.66 -0.26 5.70
C TYR A 4 24.47 -1.10 6.70
N ASN A 5 25.79 -1.17 6.52
CA ASN A 5 26.69 -2.01 7.33
C ASN A 5 26.25 -3.49 7.42
N LEU A 6 25.70 -4.01 6.32
CA LEU A 6 25.33 -5.42 6.17
C LEU A 6 26.22 -6.05 5.09
N ASP A 7 26.59 -7.32 5.28
CA ASP A 7 27.27 -8.12 4.26
C ASP A 7 26.23 -9.05 3.58
N PRO A 8 26.00 -8.92 2.25
CA PRO A 8 25.02 -9.72 1.52
C PRO A 8 25.27 -11.22 1.62
N CYS A 9 26.50 -11.66 1.84
CA CYS A 9 26.84 -13.08 1.93
C CYS A 9 26.20 -13.77 3.16
N HIS A 10 25.67 -13.01 4.11
CA HIS A 10 24.93 -13.56 5.26
C HIS A 10 23.43 -13.76 5.01
N PHE A 11 22.91 -13.37 3.85
CA PHE A 11 21.48 -13.44 3.56
C PHE A 11 21.19 -14.42 2.43
N ILE A 12 20.15 -15.23 2.62
CA ILE A 12 19.77 -16.27 1.65
C ILE A 12 19.06 -15.65 0.44
N THR A 13 18.32 -14.56 0.65
CA THR A 13 17.52 -13.90 -0.39
C THR A 13 17.69 -12.38 -0.35
N ALA A 14 17.43 -11.74 -1.49
CA ALA A 14 17.39 -10.28 -1.56
C ALA A 14 16.30 -9.69 -0.66
N ALA A 15 15.16 -10.36 -0.51
CA ALA A 15 14.06 -9.92 0.37
C ALA A 15 14.51 -9.85 1.83
N ASP A 16 15.14 -10.92 2.33
CA ASP A 16 15.68 -11.00 3.69
C ASP A 16 16.72 -9.90 3.96
N LEU A 17 17.64 -9.70 3.03
CA LEU A 17 18.59 -8.59 3.08
C LEU A 17 17.89 -7.21 3.11
N THR A 18 16.93 -6.96 2.22
CA THR A 18 16.24 -5.66 2.15
C THR A 18 15.41 -5.38 3.39
N TRP A 19 14.78 -6.40 3.97
CA TRP A 19 14.03 -6.31 5.22
C TRP A 19 14.93 -5.92 6.38
N ASN A 20 16.05 -6.65 6.55
CA ASN A 20 17.03 -6.36 7.59
C ASN A 20 17.69 -4.99 7.40
N ALA A 21 17.99 -4.59 6.16
CA ALA A 21 18.51 -3.25 5.86
C ALA A 21 17.50 -2.16 6.25
N GLY A 22 16.22 -2.37 5.96
CA GLY A 22 15.12 -1.47 6.31
C GLY A 22 15.02 -1.28 7.83
N LEU A 23 14.92 -2.37 8.59
CA LEU A 23 14.87 -2.32 10.06
C LEU A 23 16.12 -1.71 10.67
N ASN A 24 17.31 -2.04 10.13
CA ASN A 24 18.55 -1.44 10.62
C ASN A 24 18.63 0.07 10.35
N TYR A 25 18.04 0.55 9.26
CA TYR A 25 18.00 1.96 8.92
C TYR A 25 16.97 2.73 9.78
N THR A 26 15.75 2.20 9.90
CA THR A 26 14.66 2.88 10.63
C THR A 26 14.76 2.73 12.14
N LYS A 27 15.47 1.70 12.62
CA LYS A 27 15.50 1.30 14.04
C LYS A 27 14.11 0.98 14.59
N ALA A 28 13.17 0.60 13.72
CA ALA A 28 11.83 0.24 14.13
C ALA A 28 11.85 -1.07 14.94
N GLU A 29 11.17 -1.07 16.08
CA GLU A 29 10.92 -2.26 16.89
C GLU A 29 9.49 -2.71 16.64
N LEU A 30 9.33 -3.86 15.97
CA LEU A 30 8.03 -4.40 15.60
C LEU A 30 7.47 -5.26 16.73
N GLU A 31 6.26 -4.96 17.18
CA GLU A 31 5.54 -5.82 18.11
C GLU A 31 5.10 -7.12 17.40
N LEU A 32 5.36 -8.25 18.05
CA LEU A 32 4.86 -9.55 17.61
C LEU A 32 3.45 -9.77 18.17
N PHE A 33 2.53 -10.23 17.32
CA PHE A 33 1.21 -10.66 17.77
C PHE A 33 1.32 -11.87 18.71
N THR A 34 0.79 -11.73 19.92
CA THR A 34 0.72 -12.81 20.92
C THR A 34 -0.68 -13.43 21.02
N ASP A 35 -1.71 -12.71 20.57
CA ASP A 35 -3.09 -13.20 20.48
C ASP A 35 -3.35 -13.81 19.09
N VAL A 36 -3.72 -15.10 19.08
CA VAL A 36 -4.09 -15.82 17.86
C VAL A 36 -5.29 -15.21 17.13
N ASN A 37 -6.25 -14.64 17.86
CA ASN A 37 -7.42 -14.03 17.23
C ASN A 37 -7.04 -12.75 16.49
N MET A 38 -6.13 -11.95 17.06
CA MET A 38 -5.60 -10.77 16.40
C MET A 38 -4.79 -11.14 15.17
N TYR A 39 -3.91 -12.14 15.28
CA TYR A 39 -3.16 -12.66 14.13
C TYR A 39 -4.09 -13.09 12.99
N LEU A 40 -5.09 -13.93 13.28
CA LEU A 40 -6.05 -14.41 12.28
C LEU A 40 -6.88 -13.26 11.69
N TRP A 41 -7.26 -12.29 12.51
CA TRP A 41 -7.97 -11.11 12.04
C TRP A 41 -7.12 -10.29 11.06
N ILE A 42 -5.83 -10.09 11.34
CA ILE A 42 -4.92 -9.37 10.44
C ILE A 42 -4.74 -10.13 9.13
N GLU A 43 -4.44 -11.43 9.20
CA GLU A 43 -4.28 -12.28 8.02
C GLU A 43 -5.53 -12.28 7.13
N ASP A 44 -6.74 -12.38 7.72
CA ASP A 44 -8.02 -12.31 6.99
C ASP A 44 -8.28 -10.94 6.34
N ASN A 45 -7.53 -9.90 6.74
CA ASN A 45 -7.65 -8.54 6.20
C ASN A 45 -6.52 -8.17 5.22
N ILE A 46 -5.51 -9.01 5.03
CA ILE A 46 -4.49 -8.77 4.01
C ILE A 46 -5.13 -8.89 2.61
N ARG A 47 -4.92 -7.88 1.77
CA ARG A 47 -5.39 -7.84 0.38
C ARG A 47 -4.21 -7.52 -0.55
N GLY A 48 -4.27 -8.06 -1.75
CA GLY A 48 -3.31 -7.74 -2.82
C GLY A 48 -3.61 -6.41 -3.51
N GLY A 49 -2.98 -6.20 -4.67
CA GLY A 49 -3.25 -5.04 -5.51
C GLY A 49 -4.71 -4.99 -5.97
N ILE A 50 -5.28 -3.79 -6.04
CA ILE A 50 -6.63 -3.56 -6.55
C ILE A 50 -6.61 -3.70 -8.07
N CYS A 51 -7.45 -4.59 -8.60
CA CYS A 51 -7.70 -4.71 -10.04
C CYS A 51 -9.19 -4.47 -10.31
N TYR A 52 -9.49 -3.45 -11.11
CA TYR A 52 -10.85 -3.04 -11.41
C TYR A 52 -10.99 -2.66 -12.89
N VAL A 53 -12.05 -3.16 -13.53
CA VAL A 53 -12.41 -2.84 -14.91
C VAL A 53 -13.80 -2.21 -14.93
N GLY A 54 -13.86 -0.87 -14.87
CA GLY A 54 -15.13 -0.14 -14.91
C GLY A 54 -15.78 -0.09 -16.29
N LYS A 55 -14.97 -0.11 -17.36
CA LYS A 55 -15.43 -0.15 -18.76
C LYS A 55 -14.59 -1.18 -19.53
N ARG A 56 -15.23 -2.22 -20.06
CA ARG A 56 -14.54 -3.34 -20.74
C ARG A 56 -13.85 -2.95 -22.04
N TYR A 57 -14.38 -1.95 -22.75
CA TYR A 57 -13.83 -1.49 -24.01
C TYR A 57 -14.00 0.03 -24.14
N SER A 58 -12.93 0.73 -24.46
CA SER A 58 -12.97 2.13 -24.85
C SER A 58 -12.12 2.32 -26.09
N CYS A 59 -12.60 3.13 -27.01
CA CYS A 59 -11.89 3.55 -28.21
C CYS A 59 -11.88 5.08 -28.24
N CYS A 60 -10.81 5.65 -28.77
CA CYS A 60 -10.66 7.09 -28.91
C CYS A 60 -10.34 7.46 -30.35
N ASN A 61 -10.80 8.62 -30.78
CA ASN A 61 -10.53 9.19 -32.09
C ASN A 61 -9.28 10.07 -31.99
N ASN A 62 -8.12 9.44 -32.11
CA ASN A 62 -6.82 10.09 -31.89
C ASN A 62 -6.13 10.37 -33.22
N ARG A 63 -5.84 11.65 -33.51
CA ARG A 63 -5.14 12.08 -34.75
C ARG A 63 -3.77 11.44 -34.96
N PHE A 64 -3.13 10.98 -33.88
CA PHE A 64 -1.82 10.31 -33.94
C PHE A 64 -1.91 8.83 -34.30
N VAL A 65 -3.13 8.29 -34.50
CA VAL A 65 -3.38 6.93 -35.00
C VAL A 65 -4.16 7.04 -36.32
N PRO A 66 -3.45 7.29 -37.44
CA PRO A 66 -4.10 7.64 -38.71
C PRO A 66 -5.01 6.57 -39.27
N GLU A 67 -4.78 5.30 -38.93
CA GLU A 67 -5.53 4.15 -39.43
C GLU A 67 -6.99 4.14 -38.97
N THR A 68 -7.29 4.76 -37.83
CA THR A 68 -8.62 4.77 -37.20
C THR A 68 -9.20 6.16 -36.98
N TYR A 69 -8.44 7.21 -37.34
CA TYR A 69 -8.85 8.60 -37.17
C TYR A 69 -9.93 9.02 -38.18
N ASP A 70 -10.96 9.71 -37.68
CA ASP A 70 -12.02 10.32 -38.48
C ASP A 70 -12.11 11.82 -38.16
N ALA A 71 -11.78 12.66 -39.16
CA ALA A 71 -11.84 14.12 -39.05
C ALA A 71 -13.27 14.66 -38.86
N LYS A 72 -14.30 13.86 -39.09
CA LYS A 72 -15.70 14.24 -38.87
C LYS A 72 -16.15 14.03 -37.42
N ARG A 73 -15.36 13.33 -36.61
CA ARG A 73 -15.67 13.02 -35.21
C ARG A 73 -14.82 13.89 -34.29
N GLU A 74 -15.33 14.13 -33.10
CA GLU A 74 -14.57 14.81 -32.04
C GLU A 74 -13.29 14.04 -31.73
N GLU A 75 -12.20 14.78 -31.55
CA GLU A 75 -10.91 14.22 -31.20
C GLU A 75 -10.88 13.82 -29.72
N THR A 76 -10.50 12.57 -29.42
CA THR A 76 -10.49 12.03 -28.06
C THR A 76 -9.25 11.21 -27.80
N TYR A 77 -8.89 11.07 -26.52
CA TYR A 77 -7.66 10.42 -26.07
C TYR A 77 -7.94 9.48 -24.89
N ILE A 78 -7.12 8.43 -24.77
CA ILE A 78 -7.09 7.56 -23.59
C ILE A 78 -5.76 7.80 -22.90
N ILE A 79 -5.81 8.09 -21.59
CA ILE A 79 -4.62 8.25 -20.76
C ILE A 79 -4.34 6.94 -20.02
N ALA A 80 -3.08 6.51 -20.07
CA ALA A 80 -2.55 5.46 -19.21
C ALA A 80 -1.60 6.11 -18.21
N VAL A 81 -1.91 5.98 -16.92
CA VAL A 81 -1.08 6.48 -15.82
C VAL A 81 -0.55 5.30 -15.01
N ASP A 82 0.71 5.38 -14.60
CA ASP A 82 1.33 4.39 -13.73
C ASP A 82 2.07 5.09 -12.60
N ALA A 83 2.01 4.50 -11.41
CA ALA A 83 2.65 5.04 -10.21
C ALA A 83 4.06 4.46 -10.06
N ASN A 84 5.07 5.32 -10.18
CA ASN A 84 6.46 4.93 -9.97
C ASN A 84 6.69 4.49 -8.51
N ASN A 85 7.04 3.23 -8.30
CA ASN A 85 7.35 2.66 -6.98
C ASN A 85 6.23 2.87 -5.93
N LEU A 86 4.99 2.50 -6.28
CA LEU A 86 3.82 2.67 -5.42
C LEU A 86 4.04 2.13 -3.99
N TYR A 87 4.49 0.88 -3.86
CA TYR A 87 4.73 0.26 -2.56
C TYR A 87 5.84 0.98 -1.78
N GLY A 88 6.94 1.34 -2.44
CA GLY A 88 8.01 2.08 -1.80
C GLY A 88 7.56 3.44 -1.28
N TYR A 89 6.72 4.16 -2.04
CA TYR A 89 6.12 5.42 -1.57
C TYR A 89 5.20 5.22 -0.36
N THR A 90 4.37 4.17 -0.37
CA THR A 90 3.53 3.85 0.81
C THR A 90 4.36 3.46 2.03
N MET A 91 5.51 2.81 1.83
CA MET A 91 6.43 2.44 2.91
C MET A 91 7.17 3.64 3.52
N THR A 92 7.13 4.83 2.92
CA THR A 92 7.64 6.07 3.55
C THR A 92 6.59 6.82 4.36
N GLN A 93 5.34 6.36 4.36
CA GLN A 93 4.28 6.95 5.17
C GLN A 93 4.29 6.35 6.58
N SER A 94 3.49 6.91 7.50
CA SER A 94 3.29 6.34 8.82
C SER A 94 2.69 4.94 8.72
N LEU A 95 3.34 3.95 9.34
CA LEU A 95 2.92 2.56 9.39
C LEU A 95 2.77 2.10 10.84
N LEU A 96 1.90 1.12 11.05
CA LEU A 96 1.67 0.52 12.36
C LEU A 96 2.81 -0.42 12.73
N ILE A 97 3.38 -0.24 13.92
CA ILE A 97 4.52 -1.04 14.40
C ILE A 97 4.29 -1.69 15.77
N SER A 98 3.41 -1.13 16.62
CA SER A 98 3.21 -1.62 18.00
C SER A 98 1.93 -1.09 18.66
N ASN A 99 1.72 -1.53 19.90
CA ASN A 99 0.57 -1.28 20.78
C ASN A 99 -0.77 -1.73 20.21
N PHE A 100 -0.78 -2.89 19.57
CA PHE A 100 -1.99 -3.41 18.94
C PHE A 100 -3.05 -3.79 19.97
N LYS A 101 -4.26 -3.25 19.80
CA LYS A 101 -5.42 -3.55 20.64
C LYS A 101 -6.71 -3.50 19.84
N PHE A 102 -7.65 -4.38 20.18
CA PHE A 102 -9.02 -4.23 19.72
C PHE A 102 -9.69 -3.07 20.46
N LEU A 103 -10.50 -2.30 19.74
CA LEU A 103 -11.38 -1.32 20.35
C LEU A 103 -12.53 -2.02 21.08
N THR A 104 -12.92 -1.47 22.21
CA THR A 104 -14.12 -1.86 22.95
C THR A 104 -15.39 -1.45 22.19
N ALA A 105 -16.52 -2.08 22.51
CA ALA A 105 -17.80 -1.74 21.88
C ALA A 105 -18.20 -0.26 22.07
N SER A 106 -17.85 0.36 23.20
CA SER A 106 -18.05 1.79 23.44
C SER A 106 -17.16 2.65 22.55
N GLU A 107 -15.87 2.34 22.47
CA GLU A 107 -14.94 3.08 21.61
C GLU A 107 -15.36 3.01 20.14
N ILE A 108 -15.84 1.85 19.68
CA ILE A 108 -16.36 1.68 18.31
C ILE A 108 -17.60 2.55 18.08
N LYS A 109 -18.50 2.64 19.06
CA LYS A 109 -19.74 3.42 18.93
C LYS A 109 -19.47 4.92 18.81
N ASP A 110 -18.48 5.41 19.54
CA ASP A 110 -18.11 6.82 19.55
C ASP A 110 -17.06 7.16 18.47
N PHE A 111 -16.66 6.16 17.69
CA PHE A 111 -15.65 6.29 16.66
C PHE A 111 -16.13 7.10 15.46
N ASN A 112 -15.34 8.10 15.05
CA ASN A 112 -15.59 8.88 13.84
C ASN A 112 -14.37 8.91 12.94
N VAL A 113 -14.44 8.18 11.83
CA VAL A 113 -13.37 8.08 10.82
C VAL A 113 -12.98 9.43 10.21
N PHE A 114 -13.92 10.37 10.13
CA PHE A 114 -13.68 11.69 9.53
C PHE A 114 -12.84 12.62 10.41
N ASN A 115 -12.61 12.24 11.68
CA ASN A 115 -11.80 13.01 12.61
C ASN A 115 -10.32 12.58 12.62
N LEU A 116 -9.94 11.59 11.81
CA LEU A 116 -8.58 11.08 11.75
C LEU A 116 -7.71 11.91 10.79
N SER A 117 -6.44 12.03 11.14
CA SER A 117 -5.38 12.55 10.27
C SER A 117 -4.46 11.40 9.83
N ALA A 118 -3.92 11.51 8.61
CA ALA A 118 -2.93 10.57 8.11
C ALA A 118 -1.61 10.58 8.90
N ASN A 119 -1.37 11.64 9.69
CA ASN A 119 -0.16 11.83 10.50
C ASN A 119 -0.44 11.71 12.01
N ASP A 120 -1.55 11.10 12.41
CA ASP A 120 -1.82 10.84 13.82
C ASP A 120 -0.83 9.81 14.37
N ASP A 121 -0.51 9.94 15.66
CA ASP A 121 0.36 8.99 16.39
C ASP A 121 -0.30 7.61 16.56
N VAL A 122 -1.62 7.53 16.35
CA VAL A 122 -2.42 6.31 16.47
C VAL A 122 -3.04 5.98 15.12
N GLY A 123 -2.62 4.88 14.50
CA GLY A 123 -3.27 4.35 13.31
C GLY A 123 -4.39 3.37 13.64
N ILE A 124 -5.29 3.16 12.68
CA ILE A 124 -6.49 2.33 12.84
C ILE A 124 -6.62 1.37 11.67
N LEU A 125 -6.87 0.10 11.98
CA LEU A 125 -7.13 -0.94 11.00
C LEU A 125 -8.63 -1.19 10.90
N PHE A 126 -9.13 -1.17 9.67
CA PHE A 126 -10.52 -1.49 9.36
C PHE A 126 -10.61 -2.88 8.78
N ARG A 127 -11.74 -3.55 9.04
CA ARG A 127 -12.05 -4.80 8.36
C ARG A 127 -12.47 -4.49 6.92
N GLY A 128 -11.79 -5.07 5.94
CA GLY A 128 -12.00 -4.86 4.49
C GLY A 128 -12.75 -5.99 3.79
#